data_AF-A0A6I9NW50-F1
#
_entry.id   AF-A0A6I9NW50-F1
#
_cell.length_a   1.000
_cell.length_b   1.000
_cell.length_c   1.000
_cell.angle_alpha   90.00
_cell.angle_beta   90.00
_cell.angle_gamma   90.00
#
_symmetry.space_group_name_H-M   'P 1'
#
loop_
_entity.id
_entity.type
_entity.pdbx_description
1 polymer ?
#
loop_
_entity_poly.entity_id
_entity_poly.type
_entity_poly.pdbx_seq_one_letter_code
_entity_poly.pdbx_strand_id
1 'polypeptide(L)'
;MFQCRGCQRYLQSSDFNPTAGARLSGRCRDCTGLDNIARSRDDFSCYRNILRRLRSDEMRLNQDAKIPFLLQVEDVRYLVEVLWASRSALHGSSDLYSLVFVRWEKRRVWSPWNCILLSKEETSAHLEVDDVHKAYEVTFLRRVDHKHMLARRHFSSVPVMAEHLEPTATLGNQLVSKPVNMATGKPTVHTPARSAH
;
A
#
# COMPACT_ATOMS: atom_id res chain seq x y z
N MET A 1 -37.34 -29.02 -18.58
CA MET A 1 -36.23 -28.52 -19.43
C MET A 1 -36.24 -27.01 -19.40
N PHE A 2 -35.07 -26.39 -19.23
CA PHE A 2 -34.90 -24.95 -19.10
C PHE A 2 -33.89 -24.46 -20.15
N GLN A 3 -34.16 -23.33 -20.78
CA GLN A 3 -33.25 -22.75 -21.76
C GLN A 3 -32.19 -21.90 -21.07
N CYS A 4 -30.91 -22.17 -21.36
CA CYS A 4 -29.79 -21.35 -20.90
C CYS A 4 -29.68 -20.06 -21.73
N ARG A 5 -29.60 -18.89 -21.10
CA ARG A 5 -29.41 -17.60 -21.80
C ARG A 5 -28.02 -17.42 -22.43
N GLY A 6 -27.03 -18.20 -22.00
CA GLY A 6 -25.65 -18.11 -22.50
C GLY A 6 -25.44 -18.92 -23.78
N CYS A 7 -25.67 -20.23 -23.73
CA CYS A 7 -25.47 -21.13 -24.86
C CYS A 7 -26.74 -21.42 -25.68
N GLN A 8 -27.89 -20.89 -25.26
CA GLN A 8 -29.21 -21.07 -25.91
C GLN A 8 -29.71 -22.53 -25.98
N ARG A 9 -29.05 -23.48 -25.29
CA ARG A 9 -29.44 -24.90 -25.23
C ARG A 9 -30.52 -25.16 -24.17
N TYR A 10 -31.38 -26.14 -24.42
CA TYR A 10 -32.35 -26.66 -23.43
C TYR A 10 -31.70 -27.76 -22.59
N LEU A 11 -31.65 -27.56 -21.28
CA LEU A 11 -30.94 -28.41 -20.33
C LEU A 11 -31.85 -28.81 -19.15
N GLN A 12 -31.40 -29.77 -18.34
CA GLN A 12 -32.12 -30.20 -17.14
C GLN A 12 -31.93 -29.21 -16.00
N SER A 13 -32.81 -29.22 -14.99
CA SER A 13 -32.65 -28.34 -13.82
C SER A 13 -31.34 -28.57 -13.07
N SER A 14 -30.79 -29.79 -13.09
CA SER A 14 -29.50 -30.17 -12.50
C SER A 14 -28.30 -29.44 -13.10
N ASP A 15 -28.44 -28.94 -14.33
CA ASP A 15 -27.37 -28.25 -15.06
C ASP A 15 -27.29 -26.75 -14.70
N PHE A 16 -28.12 -26.28 -13.77
CA PHE A 16 -28.17 -24.90 -13.31
C PHE A 16 -27.92 -24.80 -11.80
N ASN A 17 -27.26 -23.73 -11.37
CA ASN A 17 -27.08 -23.47 -9.94
C ASN A 17 -28.37 -22.88 -9.34
N PRO A 18 -28.80 -23.33 -8.15
CA PRO A 18 -29.88 -22.70 -7.41
C PRO A 18 -29.43 -21.31 -6.93
N THR A 19 -30.33 -20.33 -7.02
CA THR A 19 -30.13 -18.99 -6.45
C THR A 19 -30.73 -18.91 -5.05
N ALA A 20 -30.39 -17.86 -4.28
CA ALA A 20 -30.81 -17.67 -2.89
C ALA A 20 -32.34 -17.73 -2.64
N GLY A 21 -33.17 -17.63 -3.69
CA GLY A 21 -34.63 -17.76 -3.62
C GLY A 21 -35.19 -19.04 -4.24
N ALA A 22 -34.43 -20.13 -4.28
CA ALA A 22 -34.80 -21.42 -4.89
C ALA A 22 -35.17 -21.38 -6.39
N ARG A 23 -34.87 -20.27 -7.10
CA ARG A 23 -34.99 -20.17 -8.56
C ARG A 23 -33.71 -20.69 -9.22
N LEU A 24 -33.84 -21.32 -10.39
CA LEU A 24 -32.67 -21.70 -11.18
C LEU A 24 -32.01 -20.46 -11.78
N SER A 25 -30.68 -20.45 -11.81
CA SER A 25 -29.91 -19.42 -12.51
C SER A 25 -30.32 -19.36 -13.99
N GLY A 26 -30.33 -18.16 -14.59
CA GLY A 26 -30.64 -18.01 -16.02
C GLY A 26 -29.55 -18.54 -16.97
N ARG A 27 -28.42 -18.99 -16.42
CA ARG A 27 -27.28 -19.57 -17.14
C ARG A 27 -26.93 -20.94 -16.54
N CYS A 28 -26.58 -21.90 -17.38
CA CYS A 28 -26.12 -23.22 -16.94
C CYS A 28 -24.74 -23.13 -16.29
N ARG A 29 -24.36 -24.19 -15.56
CA ARG A 29 -23.08 -24.28 -14.83
C ARG A 29 -21.87 -24.07 -15.74
N ASP A 30 -21.91 -24.56 -16.97
CA ASP A 30 -20.81 -24.37 -17.94
C ASP A 30 -20.68 -22.91 -18.36
N CYS A 31 -21.78 -22.25 -18.73
CA CYS A 31 -21.77 -20.84 -19.10
C CYS A 31 -21.35 -19.96 -17.91
N THR A 32 -21.76 -20.31 -16.69
CA THR A 32 -21.30 -19.63 -15.48
C THR A 32 -19.82 -19.87 -15.23
N GLY A 33 -19.32 -21.09 -15.43
CA GLY A 33 -17.90 -21.40 -15.33
C GLY A 33 -17.05 -20.61 -16.32
N LEU A 34 -17.48 -20.55 -17.58
CA LEU A 34 -16.82 -19.74 -18.61
C LEU A 34 -16.85 -18.24 -18.30
N ASP A 35 -17.98 -17.71 -17.81
CA ASP A 35 -18.08 -16.31 -17.38
C ASP A 35 -17.13 -16.00 -16.21
N ASN A 36 -17.03 -16.91 -15.23
CA ASN A 36 -16.11 -16.77 -14.10
C ASN A 36 -14.64 -16.81 -14.57
N ILE A 37 -14.30 -17.71 -15.50
CA ILE A 37 -12.96 -17.78 -16.09
C ILE A 37 -12.65 -16.48 -16.84
N ALA A 38 -13.58 -15.99 -17.67
CA ALA A 38 -13.42 -14.73 -18.39
C ALA A 38 -13.19 -13.55 -17.43
N ARG A 39 -14.04 -13.40 -16.42
CA ARG A 39 -13.86 -12.36 -15.38
C ARG A 39 -12.51 -12.47 -14.68
N SER A 40 -12.11 -13.68 -14.27
CA SER A 40 -10.81 -13.86 -13.63
C SER A 40 -9.65 -13.43 -14.55
N ARG A 41 -9.74 -13.73 -15.86
CA ARG A 41 -8.74 -13.30 -16.84
C ARG A 41 -8.71 -11.78 -16.99
N ASP A 42 -9.88 -11.14 -17.03
CA ASP A 42 -10.01 -9.69 -17.11
C ASP A 42 -9.42 -9.01 -15.85
N ASP A 43 -9.67 -9.57 -14.66
CA ASP A 43 -9.10 -9.09 -13.39
C ASP A 43 -7.56 -9.18 -13.42
N PHE A 44 -6.99 -10.32 -13.84
CA PHE A 44 -5.53 -10.47 -14.00
C PHE A 44 -4.96 -9.51 -15.05
N SER A 45 -5.71 -9.20 -16.10
CA SER A 45 -5.30 -8.23 -17.12
C SER A 45 -5.18 -6.82 -16.53
N CYS A 46 -6.07 -6.44 -15.60
CA CYS A 46 -6.05 -5.15 -14.92
C CYS A 46 -4.79 -4.99 -14.07
N TYR A 47 -4.49 -5.97 -13.21
CA TYR A 47 -3.29 -5.94 -12.36
C TYR A 47 -2.00 -5.94 -13.19
N ARG A 48 -1.98 -6.70 -14.30
CA ARG A 48 -0.85 -6.69 -15.23
C ARG A 48 -0.66 -5.33 -15.89
N ASN A 49 -1.75 -4.63 -16.25
CA ASN A 49 -1.69 -3.28 -16.81
C ASN A 49 -1.19 -2.26 -15.78
N ILE A 50 -1.64 -2.34 -14.53
CA ILE A 50 -1.15 -1.50 -13.44
C ILE A 50 0.36 -1.70 -13.25
N LEU A 51 0.83 -2.96 -13.19
CA LEU A 51 2.25 -3.27 -13.04
C LEU A 51 3.08 -2.78 -14.23
N ARG A 52 2.59 -2.97 -15.46
CA ARG A 52 3.27 -2.49 -16.67
C ARG A 52 3.46 -0.98 -16.61
N ARG A 53 2.39 -0.25 -16.29
CA ARG A 53 2.42 1.21 -16.19
C ARG A 53 3.36 1.68 -15.09
N LEU A 54 3.28 1.07 -13.90
CA LEU A 54 4.19 1.36 -12.79
C LEU A 54 5.67 1.24 -13.22
N ARG A 55 6.04 0.14 -13.87
CA ARG A 55 7.41 -0.08 -14.36
C ARG A 55 7.82 0.98 -15.39
N SER A 56 6.95 1.28 -16.36
CA SER A 56 7.22 2.30 -17.37
C SER A 56 7.38 3.70 -16.76
N ASP A 57 6.54 4.07 -15.80
CA ASP A 57 6.60 5.38 -15.14
C ASP A 57 7.85 5.48 -14.26
N GLU A 58 8.20 4.43 -13.52
CA GLU A 58 9.41 4.42 -12.69
C GLU A 58 10.70 4.43 -13.53
N MET A 59 10.78 3.72 -14.65
CA MET A 59 11.94 3.80 -15.55
C MET A 59 12.19 5.22 -16.08
N ARG A 60 11.11 5.99 -16.31
CA ARG A 60 11.20 7.38 -16.76
C ARG A 60 11.72 8.30 -15.66
N LEU A 61 11.45 7.98 -14.40
CA LEU A 61 11.86 8.79 -13.24
C LEU A 61 13.25 8.40 -12.70
N ASN A 62 13.54 7.10 -12.66
CA ASN A 62 14.79 6.54 -12.16
C ASN A 62 15.09 5.21 -12.86
N GLN A 63 16.10 5.20 -13.74
CA GLN A 63 16.49 4.00 -14.49
C GLN A 63 17.03 2.89 -13.59
N ASP A 64 17.51 3.22 -12.39
CA ASP A 64 18.02 2.27 -11.40
C ASP A 64 16.93 1.75 -10.46
N ALA A 65 15.65 2.02 -10.72
CA ALA A 65 14.54 1.54 -9.91
C ALA A 65 14.38 0.02 -10.05
N LYS A 66 14.80 -0.75 -9.04
CA LYS A 66 14.75 -2.23 -9.04
C LYS A 66 13.44 -2.80 -8.50
N ILE A 67 12.89 -2.20 -7.45
CA ILE A 67 11.75 -2.75 -6.70
C ILE A 67 10.50 -3.00 -7.58
N PRO A 68 10.06 -2.11 -8.48
CA PRO A 68 8.92 -2.39 -9.37
C PRO A 68 9.09 -3.61 -10.29
N PHE A 69 10.34 -3.99 -10.60
CA PHE A 69 10.66 -5.11 -11.48
C PHE A 69 10.71 -6.45 -10.74
N LEU A 70 10.91 -6.41 -9.43
CA LEU A 70 10.86 -7.58 -8.57
C LEU A 70 9.40 -8.04 -8.31
N LEU A 71 8.42 -7.15 -8.44
CA LEU A 71 7.00 -7.47 -8.22
C LEU A 71 6.43 -8.37 -9.31
N GLN A 72 5.64 -9.35 -8.90
CA GLN A 72 4.78 -10.16 -9.77
C GLN A 72 3.36 -9.58 -9.84
N VAL A 73 2.52 -10.12 -10.73
CA VAL A 73 1.14 -9.66 -10.90
C VAL A 73 0.32 -9.91 -9.63
N GLU A 74 0.59 -11.02 -8.95
CA GLU A 74 -0.01 -11.43 -7.68
C GLU A 74 0.32 -10.44 -6.56
N ASP A 75 1.55 -9.91 -6.54
CA ASP A 75 1.95 -8.89 -5.57
C ASP A 75 1.16 -7.59 -5.79
N VAL A 76 0.99 -7.18 -7.05
CA VAL A 76 0.18 -6.00 -7.40
C VAL A 76 -1.28 -6.22 -7.03
N ARG A 77 -1.82 -7.41 -7.28
CA ARG A 77 -3.16 -7.78 -6.86
C ARG A 77 -3.32 -7.67 -5.35
N TYR A 78 -2.36 -8.17 -4.56
CA TYR A 78 -2.35 -8.03 -3.11
C TYR A 78 -2.34 -6.56 -2.68
N LEU A 79 -1.47 -5.74 -3.29
CA LEU A 79 -1.43 -4.30 -3.00
C LEU A 79 -2.82 -3.68 -3.25
N VAL A 80 -3.40 -3.89 -4.43
CA VAL A 80 -4.69 -3.29 -4.80
C VAL A 80 -5.83 -3.81 -3.92
N GLU A 81 -6.05 -5.12 -3.88
CA GLU A 81 -7.22 -5.72 -3.22
C GLU A 81 -7.13 -5.70 -1.70
N VAL A 82 -5.97 -6.02 -1.13
CA VAL A 82 -5.83 -6.21 0.33
C VAL A 82 -5.39 -4.93 1.01
N LEU A 83 -4.33 -4.26 0.52
CA LEU A 83 -3.85 -3.05 1.18
C LEU A 83 -4.71 -1.83 0.87
N TRP A 84 -5.13 -1.67 -0.37
CA TRP A 84 -5.88 -0.50 -0.83
C TRP A 84 -7.38 -0.76 -1.02
N ALA A 85 -7.87 -1.97 -0.72
CA ALA A 85 -9.29 -2.33 -0.78
C ALA A 85 -9.95 -2.06 -2.14
N SER A 86 -9.18 -2.21 -3.22
CA SER A 86 -9.57 -1.92 -4.61
C SER A 86 -10.12 -0.50 -4.80
N ARG A 87 -9.61 0.46 -4.02
CA ARG A 87 -10.06 1.85 -4.06
C ARG A 87 -8.90 2.82 -4.11
N SER A 88 -9.11 3.92 -4.84
CA SER A 88 -8.20 5.05 -4.82
C SER A 88 -8.15 5.69 -3.43
N ALA A 89 -6.99 6.24 -3.07
CA ALA A 89 -6.75 6.69 -1.70
C ALA A 89 -7.55 7.95 -1.32
N LEU A 90 -7.78 8.86 -2.28
CA LEU A 90 -8.37 10.17 -2.00
C LEU A 90 -9.90 10.13 -2.09
N HIS A 91 -10.46 9.79 -3.25
CA HIS A 91 -11.91 9.80 -3.51
C HIS A 91 -12.55 8.40 -3.48
N GLY A 92 -11.75 7.33 -3.35
CA GLY A 92 -12.29 5.98 -3.22
C GLY A 92 -12.83 5.39 -4.52
N SER A 93 -12.34 5.84 -5.69
CA SER A 93 -12.70 5.27 -6.99
C SER A 93 -12.35 3.78 -7.03
N SER A 94 -13.29 2.94 -7.46
CA SER A 94 -13.12 1.49 -7.56
C SER A 94 -12.92 0.99 -9.00
N ASP A 95 -12.72 1.90 -9.95
CA ASP A 95 -12.47 1.52 -11.34
C ASP A 95 -11.01 1.08 -11.53
N LEU A 96 -10.78 -0.24 -11.56
CA LEU A 96 -9.45 -0.83 -11.70
C LEU A 96 -8.68 -0.36 -12.95
N TYR A 97 -9.36 0.08 -14.01
CA TYR A 97 -8.72 0.55 -15.25
C TYR A 97 -8.16 1.98 -15.14
N SER A 98 -8.65 2.77 -14.17
CA SER A 98 -8.13 4.10 -13.86
C SER A 98 -7.16 4.12 -12.68
N LEU A 99 -7.05 3.02 -11.92
CA LEU A 99 -6.12 2.95 -10.79
C LEU A 99 -4.65 2.86 -11.22
N VAL A 100 -3.80 3.56 -10.48
CA VAL A 100 -2.35 3.59 -10.66
C VAL A 100 -1.60 3.70 -9.34
N PHE A 101 -0.45 3.05 -9.27
CA PHE A 101 0.51 3.27 -8.20
C PHE A 101 1.47 4.39 -8.57
N VAL A 102 1.64 5.34 -7.64
CA VAL A 102 2.70 6.35 -7.71
C VAL A 102 3.49 6.37 -6.41
N ARG A 103 4.63 7.07 -6.39
CA ARG A 103 5.43 7.28 -5.19
C ARG A 103 4.65 8.11 -4.19
N TRP A 104 4.62 7.68 -2.93
CA TRP A 104 4.02 8.47 -1.84
C TRP A 104 4.90 9.69 -1.52
N GLU A 105 6.17 9.47 -1.20
CA GLU A 105 7.18 10.53 -1.12
C GLU A 105 7.93 10.61 -2.45
N LYS A 106 7.77 11.74 -3.15
CA LYS A 106 8.31 11.98 -4.50
C LYS A 106 9.82 11.72 -4.62
N ARG A 107 10.58 12.07 -3.57
CA ARG A 107 12.05 12.01 -3.51
C ARG A 107 12.58 10.61 -3.21
N ARG A 108 11.74 9.70 -2.73
CA ARG A 108 12.13 8.32 -2.41
C ARG A 108 11.75 7.40 -3.56
N VAL A 109 12.55 6.37 -3.78
CA VAL A 109 12.25 5.36 -4.80
C VAL A 109 10.92 4.68 -4.52
N TRP A 110 10.22 4.27 -5.58
CA TRP A 110 8.98 3.55 -5.41
C TRP A 110 9.23 2.21 -4.71
N SER A 111 8.36 1.89 -3.76
CA SER A 111 8.32 0.59 -3.07
C SER A 111 6.91 0.34 -2.52
N PRO A 112 6.57 -0.90 -2.15
CA PRO A 112 5.29 -1.21 -1.48
C PRO A 112 5.03 -0.37 -0.21
N TRP A 113 6.08 0.18 0.41
CA TRP A 113 6.03 1.02 1.61
C TRP A 113 6.38 2.49 1.35
N ASN A 114 6.38 2.90 0.08
CA ASN A 114 6.46 4.29 -0.37
C ASN A 114 5.55 4.45 -1.60
N CYS A 115 4.36 3.86 -1.56
CA CYS A 115 3.41 3.92 -2.67
C CYS A 115 2.05 4.45 -2.23
N ILE A 116 1.31 4.99 -3.18
CA ILE A 116 -0.10 5.34 -3.01
C ILE A 116 -0.88 4.91 -4.24
N LEU A 117 -2.06 4.32 -4.03
CA LEU A 117 -2.97 3.92 -5.10
C LEU A 117 -3.94 5.06 -5.37
N LEU A 118 -3.90 5.62 -6.57
CA LEU A 118 -4.72 6.77 -6.98
C LEU A 118 -5.47 6.46 -8.26
N SER A 119 -6.52 7.22 -8.55
CA SER A 119 -7.06 7.29 -9.90
C SER A 119 -6.18 8.17 -10.80
N LYS A 120 -6.35 8.08 -12.12
CA LYS A 120 -5.65 8.94 -13.10
C LYS A 120 -5.89 10.42 -12.82
N GLU A 121 -7.10 10.77 -12.41
CA GLU A 121 -7.53 12.14 -12.13
C GLU A 121 -6.92 12.67 -10.83
N GLU A 122 -6.78 11.81 -9.82
CA GLU A 122 -6.13 12.16 -8.54
C GLU A 122 -4.61 12.30 -8.66
N THR A 123 -4.02 11.57 -9.61
CA THR A 123 -2.57 11.49 -9.76
C THR A 123 -1.95 12.85 -10.06
N SER A 124 -2.58 13.68 -10.89
CA SER A 124 -2.07 15.01 -11.24
C SER A 124 -1.90 15.89 -9.99
N ALA A 125 -2.91 15.92 -9.12
CA ALA A 125 -2.85 16.69 -7.87
C ALA A 125 -1.75 16.18 -6.92
N HIS A 126 -1.56 14.86 -6.82
CA HIS A 126 -0.52 14.30 -5.97
C HIS A 126 0.90 14.57 -6.48
N LEU A 127 1.13 14.58 -7.80
CA LEU A 127 2.46 14.80 -8.38
C LEU A 127 3.01 16.22 -8.13
N GLU A 128 2.13 17.19 -7.90
CA GLU A 128 2.47 18.58 -7.53
C GLU A 128 2.81 18.73 -6.04
N VAL A 129 2.55 17.73 -5.20
CA VAL A 129 2.88 17.76 -3.77
C VAL A 129 4.39 17.53 -3.57
N ASP A 130 5.08 18.50 -2.98
CA ASP A 130 6.49 18.34 -2.57
C ASP A 130 6.62 17.72 -1.17
N ASP A 131 5.76 18.13 -0.23
CA ASP A 131 5.75 17.63 1.16
C ASP A 131 4.36 17.09 1.54
N VAL A 132 4.26 15.76 1.64
CA VAL A 132 3.02 15.06 2.01
C VAL A 132 2.52 15.44 3.39
N HIS A 133 3.41 15.75 4.34
CA HIS A 133 3.03 16.10 5.71
C HIS A 133 2.40 17.49 5.82
N LYS A 134 2.63 18.35 4.82
CA LYS A 134 1.99 19.67 4.73
C LYS A 134 0.72 19.65 3.87
N ALA A 135 0.68 18.80 2.85
CA ALA A 135 -0.44 18.75 1.91
C ALA A 135 -1.63 17.93 2.41
N TYR A 136 -1.40 16.88 3.21
CA TYR A 136 -2.45 15.97 3.65
C TYR A 136 -2.74 16.05 5.14
N GLU A 137 -4.01 15.78 5.49
CA GLU A 137 -4.45 15.70 6.88
C GLU A 137 -3.79 14.53 7.64
N VAL A 138 -3.52 14.74 8.93
CA VAL A 138 -2.88 13.75 9.81
C VAL A 138 -3.62 12.41 9.84
N THR A 139 -4.96 12.42 9.77
CA THR A 139 -5.78 11.20 9.73
C THR A 139 -5.53 10.40 8.45
N PHE A 140 -5.32 11.06 7.32
CA PHE A 140 -4.97 10.42 6.06
C PHE A 140 -3.54 9.88 6.08
N LEU A 141 -2.58 10.68 6.56
CA LEU A 141 -1.18 10.25 6.73
C LEU A 141 -1.10 8.94 7.53
N ARG A 142 -1.77 8.88 8.69
CA ARG A 142 -1.81 7.67 9.53
C ARG A 142 -2.40 6.46 8.82
N ARG A 143 -3.41 6.66 7.97
CA ARG A 143 -4.00 5.56 7.17
C ARG A 143 -3.01 5.04 6.14
N VAL A 144 -2.26 5.91 5.49
CA VAL A 144 -1.22 5.54 4.52
C VAL A 144 -0.05 4.85 5.22
N ASP A 145 0.43 5.40 6.33
CA ASP A 145 1.51 4.81 7.14
C ASP A 145 1.15 3.39 7.61
N HIS A 146 -0.10 3.19 8.06
CA HIS A 146 -0.58 1.87 8.45
C HIS A 146 -0.53 0.89 7.27
N LYS A 147 -0.93 1.30 6.07
CA LYS A 147 -0.84 0.46 4.85
C LYS A 147 0.61 0.15 4.49
N HIS A 148 1.52 1.11 4.60
CA HIS A 148 2.95 0.88 4.37
C HIS A 148 3.56 -0.07 5.38
N MET A 149 3.19 0.02 6.66
CA MET A 149 3.61 -0.94 7.68
C MET A 149 3.15 -2.36 7.36
N LEU A 150 1.88 -2.53 6.94
CA LEU A 150 1.36 -3.82 6.48
C LEU A 150 2.11 -4.33 5.24
N ALA A 151 2.42 -3.44 4.29
CA ALA A 151 3.22 -3.79 3.12
C ALA A 151 4.61 -4.30 3.51
N ARG A 152 5.33 -3.59 4.39
CA ARG A 152 6.65 -4.04 4.87
C ARG A 152 6.57 -5.43 5.48
N ARG A 153 5.58 -5.68 6.34
CA ARG A 153 5.39 -6.98 6.98
C ARG A 153 5.11 -8.09 5.97
N HIS A 154 4.34 -7.80 4.92
CA HIS A 154 4.05 -8.78 3.87
C HIS A 154 5.31 -9.10 3.04
N PHE A 155 5.97 -8.07 2.54
CA PHE A 155 7.11 -8.20 1.64
C PHE A 155 8.43 -8.55 2.34
N SER A 156 8.52 -8.47 3.67
CA SER A 156 9.70 -8.95 4.42
C SER A 156 9.85 -10.47 4.37
N SER A 157 8.79 -11.21 4.06
CA SER A 157 8.85 -12.65 3.82
C SER A 157 9.44 -13.03 2.46
N VAL A 158 9.57 -12.06 1.54
CA VAL A 158 10.12 -12.27 0.20
C VAL A 158 11.61 -11.91 0.24
N PRO A 159 12.54 -12.89 0.13
CA PRO A 159 13.96 -12.65 0.39
C PRO A 159 14.57 -11.51 -0.44
N VAL A 160 14.26 -11.47 -1.73
CA VAL A 160 14.79 -10.45 -2.65
C VAL A 160 14.26 -9.04 -2.32
N MET A 161 13.03 -8.94 -1.81
CA MET A 161 12.47 -7.65 -1.37
C MET A 161 13.00 -7.24 0.00
N ALA A 162 13.33 -8.22 0.85
CA ALA A 162 13.82 -7.96 2.19
C ALA A 162 15.18 -7.24 2.19
N GLU A 163 16.03 -7.49 1.20
CA GLU A 163 17.29 -6.76 0.99
C GLU A 163 17.09 -5.25 0.75
N HIS A 164 15.91 -4.86 0.26
CA HIS A 164 15.58 -3.46 -0.06
C HIS A 164 14.78 -2.77 1.05
N LEU A 165 14.45 -3.49 2.14
CA LEU A 165 13.83 -2.89 3.31
C LEU A 165 14.87 -2.05 4.03
N GLU A 166 14.82 -0.73 3.82
CA GLU A 166 15.55 0.20 4.68
C GLU A 166 15.19 -0.08 6.15
N PRO A 167 16.18 -0.24 7.05
CA PRO A 167 15.94 -0.25 8.48
C PRO A 167 15.14 1.01 8.80
N THR A 168 13.98 0.85 9.42
CA THR A 168 13.16 2.00 9.81
C THR A 168 14.06 2.91 10.63
N ALA A 169 14.39 4.10 10.10
CA ALA A 169 14.96 5.15 10.91
C ALA A 169 13.96 5.37 12.04
N THR A 170 14.36 4.92 13.23
CA THR A 170 13.61 5.03 14.46
C THR A 170 13.36 6.52 14.66
N LEU A 171 12.17 7.02 14.31
CA LEU A 171 11.70 8.30 14.80
C LEU A 171 11.26 8.11 16.26
N GLY A 172 12.21 7.65 17.09
CA GLY A 172 12.10 7.55 18.53
C GLY A 172 12.65 8.84 19.11
N ASN A 173 11.76 9.80 19.30
CA ASN A 173 11.82 10.86 20.31
C ASN A 173 13.21 11.18 20.88
N GLN A 174 13.87 12.21 20.33
CA GLN A 174 14.84 12.99 21.12
C GLN A 174 14.08 13.77 22.20
N LEU A 175 13.76 13.10 23.30
CA LEU A 175 13.55 13.76 24.58
C LEU A 175 14.94 14.00 25.17
N VAL A 176 15.40 15.24 24.98
CA VAL A 176 16.52 15.84 25.72
C VAL A 176 16.30 15.58 27.21
N SER A 177 17.13 14.74 27.81
CA SER A 177 17.39 14.77 29.23
C SER A 177 18.79 15.34 29.42
N LYS A 178 18.88 16.66 29.55
CA LYS A 178 20.06 17.29 30.15
C LYS A 178 20.14 16.81 31.61
N PRO A 179 21.29 16.31 32.10
CA PRO A 179 21.45 16.14 33.53
C PRO A 179 21.44 17.53 34.19
N VAL A 180 20.49 17.73 35.10
CA VAL A 180 20.48 18.85 36.04
C VAL A 180 21.67 18.65 36.98
N ASN A 181 22.72 19.44 36.79
CA ASN A 181 23.77 19.59 37.79
C ASN A 181 23.19 20.40 38.94
N MET A 182 22.83 19.73 40.04
CA MET A 182 22.50 20.40 41.28
C MET A 182 23.77 21.02 41.87
N ALA A 183 23.80 22.35 41.91
CA ALA A 183 24.67 23.11 42.78
C ALA A 183 24.37 22.72 44.23
N THR A 184 25.36 22.18 44.93
CA THR A 184 25.32 22.08 46.39
C THR A 184 26.32 23.08 46.93
N GLY A 185 25.82 24.03 47.72
CA GLY A 185 26.54 25.20 48.20
C GLY A 185 27.70 24.85 49.13
N LYS A 186 28.68 25.75 49.15
CA LYS A 186 29.71 25.85 50.19
C LYS A 186 29.08 26.05 51.57
N PRO A 187 29.67 25.47 52.62
CA PRO A 187 29.73 26.10 53.92
C PRO A 187 31.11 26.76 54.09
N THR A 188 31.10 28.07 54.26
CA THR A 188 32.20 28.87 54.79
C THR A 188 32.38 28.56 56.28
N VAL A 189 33.56 28.08 56.68
CA VAL A 189 34.02 28.16 58.08
C VAL A 189 35.19 29.12 58.13
N HIS A 190 34.95 30.28 58.73
CA HIS A 190 35.96 31.18 59.26
C HIS A 190 36.49 30.62 60.58
N THR A 191 37.79 30.74 60.86
CA THR A 191 38.40 31.35 62.06
C THR A 191 39.94 31.08 62.06
N PRO A 192 40.78 31.99 62.58
CA PRO A 192 42.15 32.20 62.09
C PRO A 192 43.28 31.77 63.06
N ALA A 193 44.50 31.87 62.53
CA ALA A 193 45.79 32.17 63.17
C ALA A 193 46.37 31.22 64.25
N ARG A 194 47.58 30.70 64.02
CA ARG A 194 48.82 31.09 64.74
C ARG A 194 50.06 30.33 64.24
N SER A 195 51.06 31.13 63.89
CA SER A 195 52.49 31.04 64.20
C SER A 195 53.24 29.69 64.21
N ALA A 196 54.28 29.69 63.39
CA ALA A 196 55.70 29.58 63.75
C ALA A 196 56.41 28.22 63.67
N HIS A 197 57.55 28.34 62.96
CA HIS A 197 58.76 27.50 62.88
C HIS A 197 58.71 26.26 61.99
#